data_AF-A0AAV0UYZ8-F1
#
_entry.id   AF-A0AAV0UYZ8-F1
#
_cell.length_a   1.000
_cell.length_b   1.000
_cell.length_c   1.000
_cell.angle_alpha   90.00
_cell.angle_beta   90.00
_cell.angle_gamma   90.00
#
_symmetry.space_group_name_H-M   'P 1'
#
loop_
_entity.id
_entity.type
_entity.pdbx_description
1 polymer ?
#
loop_
_entity_poly.entity_id
_entity_poly.type
_entity_poly.pdbx_seq_one_letter_code
_entity_poly.pdbx_strand_id
1 'polypeptide(L)'
;MEDEEQAEHVRSFVKLANLTQTSQLHNWNLESLYRALQWAYAAQDAVSGDDSQQDVEMRIRQWFPVATLPTLPVGEALTAKALRHARIHLLRSILQSPFLPSHPTSSELLIAVLEELRRTREDSFTEEHSLTSALLIKKAVGAPRTDAMLAIAHRMSDSCKRVRVQVLSGWVEVLPLKSYALSPRTLQLKAMAKALQRNVVDARAAVKPETYQIFLNDLRDCFKAPESKDVREVVLLMLVMCEWPQEEPPQLRGMNEDLMKIVREWVMCKPIRFWTFQPWLAALLVRQSESLASTYISNLFETGLLRPWEREFAERVATIVLHAENVEHVLKAALSKLDPHMQHVYFNVNVGLTGSLY
;
A
#
# COMPACT_ATOMS: atom_id res chain seq x y z
N MET A 1 3.54 36.66 17.09
CA MET A 1 2.16 36.55 17.58
C MET A 1 1.23 36.27 16.41
N GLU A 2 1.13 37.14 15.41
CA GLU A 2 0.29 36.92 14.21
C GLU A 2 0.73 35.70 13.36
N ASP A 3 2.04 35.53 13.13
CA ASP A 3 2.58 34.35 12.42
C ASP A 3 2.36 33.01 13.17
N GLU A 4 2.29 33.03 14.50
CA GLU A 4 2.07 31.82 15.31
C GLU A 4 0.61 31.38 15.26
N GLU A 5 -0.32 32.33 15.28
CA GLU A 5 -1.76 32.11 15.13
C GLU A 5 -2.09 31.58 13.72
N GLN A 6 -1.52 32.17 12.67
CA GLN A 6 -1.66 31.67 11.29
C GLN A 6 -1.11 30.25 11.14
N ALA A 7 0.04 29.95 11.76
CA ALA A 7 0.58 28.59 11.79
C ALA A 7 -0.35 27.61 12.51
N GLU A 8 -1.00 28.01 13.60
CA GLU A 8 -1.99 27.16 14.29
C GLU A 8 -3.23 26.89 13.42
N HIS A 9 -3.69 27.89 12.68
CA HIS A 9 -4.84 27.79 11.78
C HIS A 9 -4.59 26.78 10.66
N VAL A 10 -3.44 26.89 9.98
CA VAL A 10 -3.04 25.95 8.93
C VAL A 10 -2.82 24.55 9.49
N ARG A 11 -2.25 24.42 10.70
CA ARG A 11 -2.03 23.13 11.36
C ARG A 11 -3.34 22.42 11.64
N SER A 12 -4.31 23.15 12.18
CA SER A 12 -5.65 22.65 12.49
C SER A 12 -6.37 22.20 11.21
N PHE A 13 -6.29 22.99 10.14
CA PHE A 13 -6.82 22.61 8.83
C PHE A 13 -6.21 21.29 8.30
N VAL A 14 -4.87 21.19 8.23
CA VAL A 14 -4.19 19.99 7.71
C VAL A 14 -4.57 18.75 8.52
N LYS A 15 -4.57 18.88 9.85
CA LYS A 15 -4.99 17.81 10.75
C LYS A 15 -6.40 17.36 10.43
N LEU A 16 -7.36 18.30 10.33
CA LEU A 16 -8.76 18.00 10.05
C LEU A 16 -8.95 17.35 8.68
N ALA A 17 -8.24 17.82 7.64
CA ALA A 17 -8.28 17.22 6.32
C ALA A 17 -7.81 15.75 6.37
N ASN A 18 -6.73 15.45 7.09
CA ASN A 18 -6.22 14.07 7.24
C ASN A 18 -7.14 13.18 8.08
N LEU A 19 -7.79 13.72 9.12
CA LEU A 19 -8.74 12.96 9.93
C LEU A 19 -9.91 12.41 9.12
N THR A 20 -10.30 13.08 8.03
CA THR A 20 -11.34 12.57 7.12
C THR A 20 -11.00 11.21 6.53
N GLN A 21 -9.73 10.83 6.46
CA GLN A 21 -9.27 9.55 5.93
C GLN A 21 -9.14 8.46 7.01
N THR A 22 -9.71 8.68 8.20
CA THR A 22 -9.65 7.76 9.34
C THR A 22 -11.05 7.49 9.89
N SER A 23 -11.19 6.47 10.74
CA SER A 23 -12.46 6.18 11.45
C SER A 23 -12.93 7.31 12.35
N GLN A 24 -12.06 8.27 12.69
CA GLN A 24 -12.44 9.45 13.47
C GLN A 24 -13.46 10.33 12.75
N LEU A 25 -13.59 10.20 11.42
CA LEU A 25 -14.67 10.85 10.69
C LEU A 25 -16.05 10.44 11.23
N HIS A 26 -16.24 9.23 11.76
CA HIS A 26 -17.52 8.77 12.33
C HIS A 26 -18.02 9.59 13.52
N ASN A 27 -17.12 10.33 14.17
CA ASN A 27 -17.46 11.22 15.28
C ASN A 27 -17.85 12.63 14.79
N TRP A 28 -17.76 12.90 13.49
CA TRP A 28 -18.08 14.22 12.95
C TRP A 28 -19.59 14.37 12.78
N ASN A 29 -20.08 15.51 13.21
CA ASN A 29 -21.42 15.99 12.94
C ASN A 29 -21.34 17.25 12.05
N LEU A 30 -22.50 17.82 11.72
CA LEU A 30 -22.56 19.06 10.92
C LEU A 30 -21.79 20.21 11.56
N GLU A 31 -21.81 20.33 12.88
CA GLU A 31 -21.06 21.36 13.60
C GLU A 31 -19.54 21.18 13.42
N SER A 32 -19.06 19.93 13.47
CA SER A 32 -17.65 19.60 13.21
C SER A 32 -17.24 19.97 11.80
N LEU A 33 -18.10 19.73 10.81
CA LEU A 33 -17.89 20.17 9.43
C LEU A 33 -17.80 21.70 9.33
N TYR A 34 -18.73 22.44 9.94
CA TYR A 34 -18.71 23.91 9.91
C TYR A 34 -17.46 24.48 10.60
N ARG A 35 -17.07 23.93 11.75
CA ARG A 35 -15.81 24.31 12.41
C ARG A 35 -14.61 23.99 11.52
N ALA A 36 -14.59 22.83 10.88
CA ALA A 36 -13.51 22.48 9.95
C ALA A 36 -13.44 23.41 8.73
N LEU A 37 -14.59 23.86 8.24
CA LEU A 37 -14.67 24.87 7.19
C LEU A 37 -14.13 26.22 7.67
N GLN A 38 -14.44 26.67 8.89
CA GLN A 38 -13.85 27.89 9.47
C GLN A 38 -12.32 27.83 9.51
N TRP A 39 -11.74 26.70 9.91
CA TRP A 39 -10.29 26.50 9.85
C TRP A 39 -9.75 26.51 8.41
N ALA A 40 -10.52 25.98 7.45
CA ALA A 40 -10.15 26.03 6.05
C ALA A 40 -10.19 27.46 5.49
N TYR A 41 -11.17 28.28 5.86
CA TYR A 41 -11.23 29.71 5.53
C TYR A 41 -10.03 30.45 6.09
N ALA A 42 -9.76 30.28 7.38
CA ALA A 42 -8.61 30.92 8.02
C ALA A 42 -7.26 30.52 7.38
N ALA A 43 -7.14 29.28 6.90
CA ALA A 43 -5.97 28.82 6.15
C ALA A 43 -5.87 29.41 4.73
N GLN A 44 -6.99 29.75 4.08
CA GLN A 44 -7.01 30.48 2.81
C GLN A 44 -6.58 31.94 3.02
N ASP A 45 -7.09 32.58 4.07
CA ASP A 45 -6.81 33.97 4.40
C ASP A 45 -5.31 34.16 4.72
N ALA A 46 -4.71 33.20 5.42
CA ALA A 46 -3.28 33.19 5.75
C ALA A 46 -2.34 33.20 4.53
N VAL A 47 -2.83 32.87 3.32
CA VAL A 47 -2.04 32.87 2.07
C VAL A 47 -2.56 33.85 1.01
N SER A 48 -3.52 34.70 1.39
CA SER A 48 -4.16 35.67 0.50
C SER A 48 -3.70 37.12 0.72
N GLY A 49 -2.71 37.33 1.61
CA GLY A 49 -2.09 38.65 1.82
C GLY A 49 -1.15 39.09 0.69
N ASP A 50 -0.75 40.36 0.71
CA ASP A 50 0.15 41.02 -0.27
C ASP A 50 1.62 40.55 -0.20
N ASP A 51 1.91 39.54 0.60
CA ASP A 51 3.26 39.01 0.78
C ASP A 51 3.77 38.31 -0.48
N SER A 52 5.09 38.39 -0.71
CA SER A 52 5.70 37.72 -1.85
C SER A 52 5.45 36.22 -1.79
N GLN A 53 5.08 35.60 -2.92
CA GLN A 53 4.75 34.18 -2.97
C GLN A 53 5.90 33.28 -2.45
N GLN A 54 7.15 33.73 -2.60
CA GLN A 54 8.33 33.04 -2.09
C GLN A 54 8.43 33.08 -0.56
N ASP A 55 8.06 34.19 0.07
CA ASP A 55 8.08 34.33 1.54
C ASP A 55 6.96 33.52 2.19
N VAL A 56 5.80 33.45 1.54
CA VAL A 56 4.67 32.60 1.97
C VAL A 56 5.03 31.13 1.83
N GLU A 57 5.63 30.71 0.70
CA GLU A 57 6.09 29.33 0.55
C GLU A 57 7.20 28.95 1.54
N MET A 58 8.11 29.88 1.85
CA MET A 58 9.14 29.65 2.85
C MET A 58 8.54 29.49 4.25
N ARG A 59 7.59 30.34 4.63
CA ARG A 59 6.85 30.21 5.90
C ARG A 59 6.05 28.91 5.98
N ILE A 60 5.34 28.52 4.91
CA ILE A 60 4.61 27.24 4.86
C ILE A 60 5.57 26.06 5.03
N ARG A 61 6.74 26.08 4.39
CA ARG A 61 7.75 25.00 4.54
C ARG A 61 8.37 24.98 5.93
N GLN A 62 8.52 26.13 6.59
CA GLN A 62 8.98 26.21 7.97
C GLN A 62 7.92 25.69 8.96
N TRP A 63 6.66 26.06 8.75
CA TRP A 63 5.55 25.61 9.60
C TRP A 63 5.20 24.12 9.35
N PHE A 64 5.35 23.66 8.11
CA PHE A 64 4.88 22.36 7.62
C PHE A 64 5.83 21.72 6.61
N PRO A 65 7.02 21.27 7.04
CA PRO A 65 8.03 20.72 6.14
C PRO A 65 7.61 19.42 5.43
N VAL A 66 6.57 18.73 5.91
CA VAL A 66 6.11 17.41 5.40
C VAL A 66 4.58 17.31 5.30
N ALA A 67 3.82 18.40 5.49
CA ALA A 67 2.36 18.28 5.40
C ALA A 67 1.95 17.95 3.96
N THR A 68 1.19 16.88 3.82
CA THR A 68 0.46 16.55 2.58
C THR A 68 -1.03 16.59 2.88
N LEU A 69 -1.82 16.90 1.86
CA LEU A 69 -3.27 16.79 1.93
C LEU A 69 -3.69 15.47 1.27
N PRO A 70 -4.78 14.80 1.71
CA PRO A 70 -5.25 13.56 1.10
C PRO A 70 -5.55 13.65 -0.40
N THR A 71 -5.76 14.88 -0.86
CA THR A 71 -6.09 15.26 -2.22
C THR A 71 -4.87 15.53 -3.10
N LEU A 72 -3.66 15.58 -2.53
CA LEU A 72 -2.39 15.76 -3.23
C LEU A 72 -1.70 14.40 -3.52
N PRO A 73 -0.87 14.32 -4.58
CA PRO A 73 0.00 13.18 -4.85
C PRO A 73 1.00 12.90 -3.73
N VAL A 74 1.40 11.63 -3.60
CA VAL A 74 2.37 11.17 -2.60
C VAL A 74 3.76 11.73 -2.96
N GLY A 75 4.18 12.78 -2.27
CA GLY A 75 5.45 13.49 -2.54
C GLY A 75 5.28 14.97 -2.88
N GLU A 76 4.05 15.45 -3.08
CA GLU A 76 3.78 16.87 -3.26
C GLU A 76 3.56 17.54 -1.89
N ALA A 77 4.40 18.51 -1.55
CA ALA A 77 4.30 19.27 -0.30
C ALA A 77 3.10 20.24 -0.33
N LEU A 78 2.64 20.63 0.85
CA LEU A 78 1.67 21.72 1.01
C LEU A 78 2.27 23.02 0.45
N THR A 79 1.61 23.60 -0.56
CA THR A 79 2.02 24.87 -1.19
C THR A 79 1.03 25.99 -0.89
N ALA A 80 1.44 27.24 -1.11
CA ALA A 80 0.54 28.40 -1.02
C ALA A 80 -0.67 28.24 -1.95
N LYS A 81 -0.47 27.64 -3.13
CA LYS A 81 -1.54 27.32 -4.07
C LYS A 81 -2.53 26.29 -3.50
N ALA A 82 -2.05 25.26 -2.80
CA ALA A 82 -2.92 24.28 -2.14
C ALA A 82 -3.72 24.92 -1.00
N LEU A 83 -3.09 25.79 -0.20
CA LEU A 83 -3.76 26.51 0.88
C LEU A 83 -4.79 27.53 0.39
N ARG A 84 -4.55 28.19 -0.75
CA ARG A 84 -5.54 29.08 -1.39
C ARG A 84 -6.84 28.35 -1.73
N HIS A 85 -6.79 27.02 -1.87
CA HIS A 85 -7.96 26.17 -2.12
C HIS A 85 -8.29 25.25 -0.93
N ALA A 86 -7.84 25.58 0.30
CA ALA A 86 -7.98 24.72 1.48
C ALA A 86 -9.42 24.21 1.69
N ARG A 87 -10.42 25.09 1.53
CA ARG A 87 -11.85 24.73 1.61
C ARG A 87 -12.22 23.60 0.64
N ILE A 88 -11.81 23.71 -0.62
CA ILE A 88 -12.08 22.69 -1.65
C ILE A 88 -11.35 21.39 -1.32
N HIS A 89 -10.11 21.47 -0.84
CA HIS A 89 -9.35 20.30 -0.43
C HIS A 89 -10.00 19.56 0.74
N LEU A 90 -10.56 20.26 1.73
CA LEU A 90 -11.32 19.64 2.83
C LEU A 90 -12.56 18.92 2.30
N LEU A 91 -13.42 19.63 1.56
CA LEU A 91 -14.67 19.08 1.03
C LEU A 91 -14.41 17.85 0.15
N ARG A 92 -13.36 17.91 -0.69
CA ARG A 92 -12.94 16.79 -1.51
C ARG A 92 -12.39 15.62 -0.69
N SER A 93 -11.63 15.88 0.37
CA SER A 93 -11.13 14.83 1.26
C SER A 93 -12.28 14.08 1.93
N ILE A 94 -13.32 14.78 2.38
CA ILE A 94 -14.55 14.17 2.92
C ILE A 94 -15.24 13.30 1.86
N LEU A 95 -15.45 13.82 0.65
CA LEU A 95 -16.10 13.06 -0.43
C LEU A 95 -15.33 11.80 -0.84
N GLN A 96 -14.00 11.84 -0.75
CA GLN A 96 -13.08 10.74 -1.07
C GLN A 96 -12.83 9.80 0.12
N SER A 97 -13.35 10.12 1.30
CA SER A 97 -13.14 9.31 2.50
C SER A 97 -13.69 7.89 2.33
N PRO A 98 -12.91 6.86 2.69
CA PRO A 98 -13.40 5.48 2.76
C PRO A 98 -14.37 5.25 3.91
N PHE A 99 -14.47 6.16 4.88
CA PHE A 99 -15.33 6.06 6.06
C PHE A 99 -16.68 6.78 5.91
N LEU A 100 -16.83 7.64 4.90
CA LEU A 100 -18.09 8.34 4.63
C LEU A 100 -19.28 7.39 4.33
N PRO A 101 -19.13 6.29 3.56
CA PRO A 101 -20.25 5.38 3.29
C PRO A 101 -20.79 4.67 4.54
N SER A 102 -19.95 4.42 5.53
CA SER A 102 -20.32 3.78 6.80
C SER A 102 -20.66 4.80 7.90
N HIS A 103 -20.69 6.10 7.58
CA HIS A 103 -20.94 7.15 8.55
C HIS A 103 -22.41 7.19 9.00
N PRO A 104 -22.73 7.32 10.30
CA PRO A 104 -24.10 7.33 10.82
C PRO A 104 -25.01 8.40 10.18
N THR A 105 -24.47 9.59 9.94
CA THR A 105 -25.16 10.72 9.28
C THR A 105 -24.59 11.03 7.87
N SER A 106 -24.20 9.99 7.14
CA SER A 106 -23.56 10.11 5.82
C SER A 106 -24.35 10.97 4.81
N SER A 107 -25.67 10.86 4.79
CA SER A 107 -26.56 11.64 3.93
C SER A 107 -26.55 13.14 4.27
N GLU A 108 -26.62 13.48 5.55
CA GLU A 108 -26.63 14.87 6.03
C GLU A 108 -25.29 15.55 5.76
N LEU A 109 -24.18 14.87 6.07
CA LEU A 109 -22.84 15.38 5.76
C LEU A 109 -22.63 15.56 4.25
N LEU A 110 -23.14 14.62 3.43
CA LEU A 110 -23.05 14.73 1.99
C LEU A 110 -23.85 15.92 1.46
N ILE A 111 -25.07 16.13 1.94
CA ILE A 111 -25.90 17.28 1.57
C ILE A 111 -25.21 18.59 1.95
N ALA A 112 -24.70 18.71 3.18
CA ALA A 112 -24.01 19.91 3.64
C ALA A 112 -22.74 20.21 2.82
N VAL A 113 -21.95 19.17 2.48
CA VAL A 113 -20.78 19.32 1.59
C VAL A 113 -21.20 19.80 0.19
N LEU A 114 -22.30 19.26 -0.35
CA LEU A 114 -22.82 19.67 -1.66
C LEU A 114 -23.38 21.11 -1.64
N GLU A 115 -24.03 21.52 -0.57
CA GLU A 115 -24.52 22.88 -0.37
C GLU A 115 -23.37 23.88 -0.27
N GLU A 116 -22.31 23.57 0.45
CA GLU A 116 -21.14 24.44 0.57
C GLU A 116 -20.37 24.57 -0.75
N LEU A 117 -20.25 23.47 -1.50
CA LEU A 117 -19.73 23.48 -2.87
C LEU A 117 -20.61 24.31 -3.82
N ARG A 118 -21.93 24.31 -3.59
CA ARG A 118 -22.87 25.11 -4.38
C ARG A 118 -22.82 26.59 -4.01
N ARG A 119 -22.70 26.95 -2.74
CA ARG A 119 -22.55 28.35 -2.31
C ARG A 119 -21.31 28.99 -2.92
N THR A 120 -20.20 28.24 -2.93
CA THR A 120 -18.95 28.66 -3.58
C THR A 120 -19.14 28.97 -5.07
N ARG A 121 -20.04 28.26 -5.75
CA ARG A 121 -20.33 28.41 -7.19
C ARG A 121 -20.93 29.77 -7.55
N GLU A 122 -21.58 30.44 -6.60
CA GLU A 122 -22.25 31.73 -6.84
C GLU A 122 -21.25 32.91 -6.78
N ASP A 123 -20.06 32.72 -6.17
CA ASP A 123 -19.07 33.77 -5.93
C ASP A 123 -17.88 33.78 -6.93
N SER A 124 -17.66 32.71 -7.72
CA SER A 124 -16.49 32.56 -8.61
C SER A 124 -16.85 32.04 -10.01
N PHE A 125 -17.12 32.95 -10.96
CA PHE A 125 -17.29 32.60 -12.38
C PHE A 125 -15.94 32.40 -13.09
N THR A 126 -15.18 31.34 -12.81
CA THR A 126 -14.18 30.77 -13.76
C THR A 126 -13.62 29.40 -13.31
N GLU A 127 -13.45 28.48 -14.26
CA GLU A 127 -12.76 27.15 -14.19
C GLU A 127 -13.19 26.09 -13.15
N GLU A 128 -13.90 26.43 -12.08
CA GLU A 128 -14.27 25.49 -11.00
C GLU A 128 -15.39 24.49 -11.37
N HIS A 129 -16.11 24.73 -12.47
CA HIS A 129 -17.20 23.86 -12.95
C HIS A 129 -16.75 22.48 -13.46
N SER A 130 -15.46 22.32 -13.81
CA SER A 130 -14.91 21.06 -14.33
C SER A 130 -14.63 20.04 -13.21
N LEU A 131 -14.16 20.49 -12.05
CA LEU A 131 -13.64 19.62 -10.98
C LEU A 131 -14.74 19.01 -10.10
N THR A 132 -15.80 19.76 -9.79
CA THR A 132 -16.89 19.33 -8.89
C THR A 132 -17.86 18.37 -9.59
N SER A 133 -18.21 18.67 -10.83
CA SER A 133 -18.96 17.79 -11.74
C SER A 133 -18.19 16.49 -12.00
N ALA A 134 -16.87 16.58 -12.24
CA ALA A 134 -16.02 15.41 -12.39
C ALA A 134 -15.94 14.56 -11.11
N LEU A 135 -16.01 15.13 -9.91
CA LEU A 135 -15.99 14.37 -8.65
C LEU A 135 -17.30 13.60 -8.41
N LEU A 136 -18.45 14.22 -8.68
CA LEU A 136 -19.76 13.56 -8.55
C LEU A 136 -19.95 12.50 -9.63
N ILE A 137 -19.54 12.79 -10.87
CA ILE A 137 -19.48 11.79 -11.95
C ILE A 137 -18.48 10.70 -11.60
N LYS A 138 -17.30 11.01 -11.04
CA LYS A 138 -16.32 10.01 -10.61
C LYS A 138 -16.80 9.15 -9.43
N LYS A 139 -17.74 9.62 -8.61
CA LYS A 139 -18.33 8.82 -7.52
C LYS A 139 -19.55 8.02 -7.99
N ALA A 140 -20.43 8.61 -8.81
CA ALA A 140 -21.61 7.96 -9.38
C ALA A 140 -21.28 6.96 -10.52
N VAL A 141 -20.29 7.27 -11.36
CA VAL A 141 -19.74 6.39 -12.42
C VAL A 141 -18.56 5.56 -11.91
N GLY A 142 -18.00 5.91 -10.75
CA GLY A 142 -16.82 5.26 -10.16
C GLY A 142 -17.04 3.82 -9.74
N ALA A 143 -18.17 3.50 -9.10
CA ALA A 143 -18.48 2.13 -8.71
C ALA A 143 -18.66 1.22 -9.95
N PRO A 144 -19.51 1.56 -10.94
CA PRO A 144 -19.62 0.79 -12.19
C PRO A 144 -18.30 0.68 -12.97
N ARG A 145 -17.49 1.75 -13.00
CA ARG A 145 -16.18 1.74 -13.67
C ARG A 145 -15.17 0.88 -12.92
N THR A 146 -15.17 0.91 -11.59
CA THR A 146 -14.28 0.07 -10.77
C THR A 146 -14.67 -1.39 -10.94
N ASP A 147 -15.97 -1.71 -10.92
CA ASP A 147 -16.47 -3.07 -11.14
C ASP A 147 -16.14 -3.56 -12.56
N ALA A 148 -16.31 -2.71 -13.58
CA ALA A 148 -15.90 -3.03 -14.95
C ALA A 148 -14.37 -3.24 -15.06
N MET A 149 -13.56 -2.41 -14.40
CA MET A 149 -12.10 -2.56 -14.39
C MET A 149 -11.66 -3.80 -13.62
N LEU A 150 -12.32 -4.15 -12.51
CA LEU A 150 -12.09 -5.40 -11.78
C LEU A 150 -12.51 -6.61 -12.61
N ALA A 151 -13.62 -6.53 -13.36
CA ALA A 151 -14.04 -7.57 -14.28
C ALA A 151 -13.03 -7.76 -15.44
N ILE A 152 -12.49 -6.67 -15.98
CA ILE A 152 -11.40 -6.72 -16.97
C ILE A 152 -10.16 -7.34 -16.36
N ALA A 153 -9.75 -6.90 -15.16
CA ALA A 153 -8.57 -7.43 -14.47
C ALA A 153 -8.73 -8.93 -14.16
N HIS A 154 -9.90 -9.37 -13.73
CA HIS A 154 -10.24 -10.78 -13.54
C HIS A 154 -10.10 -11.57 -14.84
N ARG A 155 -10.72 -11.09 -15.94
CA ARG A 155 -10.58 -11.74 -17.26
C ARG A 155 -9.11 -11.81 -17.71
N MET A 156 -8.34 -10.76 -17.48
CA MET A 156 -6.91 -10.73 -17.80
C MET A 156 -6.10 -11.69 -16.92
N SER A 157 -6.46 -11.81 -15.63
CA SER A 157 -5.85 -12.74 -14.68
C SER A 157 -6.10 -14.20 -15.09
N ASP A 158 -7.35 -14.54 -15.42
CA ASP A 158 -7.75 -15.89 -15.85
C ASP A 158 -7.18 -16.28 -17.22
N SER A 159 -7.08 -15.31 -18.13
CA SER A 159 -6.59 -15.54 -19.49
C SER A 159 -5.06 -15.66 -19.55
N CYS A 160 -4.36 -15.49 -18.43
CA CYS A 160 -2.92 -15.68 -18.38
C CYS A 160 -2.56 -17.16 -18.59
N LYS A 161 -1.93 -17.46 -19.73
CA LYS A 161 -1.34 -18.78 -19.98
C LYS A 161 -0.23 -19.04 -18.96
N ARG A 162 -0.14 -20.30 -18.49
CA ARG A 162 0.99 -20.76 -17.69
C ARG A 162 2.29 -20.61 -18.49
N VAL A 163 3.36 -20.26 -17.79
CA VAL A 163 4.70 -20.10 -18.33
C VAL A 163 5.51 -21.32 -17.91
N ARG A 164 6.27 -21.86 -18.87
CA ARG A 164 7.22 -22.94 -18.60
C ARG A 164 8.48 -22.36 -17.98
N VAL A 165 8.78 -22.77 -16.76
CA VAL A 165 10.00 -22.39 -16.03
C VAL A 165 10.93 -23.58 -16.00
N GLN A 166 12.17 -23.37 -16.45
CA GLN A 166 13.20 -24.40 -16.42
C GLN A 166 13.74 -24.56 -15.00
N VAL A 167 13.68 -25.77 -14.48
CA VAL A 167 14.28 -26.14 -13.18
C VAL A 167 15.22 -27.31 -13.45
N LEU A 168 16.53 -27.12 -13.22
CA LEU A 168 17.57 -28.04 -13.69
C LEU A 168 17.48 -28.23 -15.23
N SER A 169 17.47 -29.47 -15.70
CA SER A 169 17.23 -29.82 -17.11
C SER A 169 15.74 -30.05 -17.44
N GLY A 170 14.87 -29.98 -16.43
CA GLY A 170 13.43 -30.20 -16.55
C GLY A 170 12.63 -28.91 -16.58
N TRP A 171 11.31 -29.01 -16.41
CA TRP A 171 10.41 -27.86 -16.45
C TRP A 171 9.15 -28.03 -15.58
N VAL A 172 8.65 -26.89 -15.10
CA VAL A 172 7.39 -26.74 -14.36
C VAL A 172 6.57 -25.61 -14.98
N GLU A 173 5.26 -25.81 -15.08
CA GLU A 173 4.33 -24.76 -15.52
C GLU A 173 3.73 -24.01 -14.33
N VAL A 174 3.99 -22.71 -14.27
CA VAL A 174 3.46 -21.82 -13.23
C VAL A 174 2.72 -20.64 -13.84
N LEU A 175 1.83 -20.02 -13.07
CA LEU A 175 1.20 -18.78 -13.52
C LEU A 175 2.23 -17.63 -13.48
N PRO A 176 2.21 -16.72 -14.46
CA PRO A 176 3.07 -15.55 -14.43
C PRO A 176 2.61 -14.57 -13.33
N LEU A 177 3.54 -13.75 -12.81
CA LEU A 177 3.26 -12.70 -11.82
C LEU A 177 2.04 -11.83 -12.20
N LYS A 178 1.88 -11.53 -13.50
CA LYS A 178 0.76 -10.74 -14.02
C LYS A 178 -0.61 -11.34 -13.69
N SER A 179 -0.73 -12.67 -13.69
CA SER A 179 -1.99 -13.35 -13.32
C SER A 179 -2.35 -13.03 -11.87
N TYR A 180 -1.41 -13.20 -10.95
CA TYR A 180 -1.64 -12.91 -9.53
C TYR A 180 -1.84 -11.43 -9.25
N ALA A 181 -1.01 -10.56 -9.85
CA ALA A 181 -1.06 -9.11 -9.66
C ALA A 181 -2.38 -8.47 -10.11
N LEU A 182 -3.05 -9.09 -11.10
CA LEU A 182 -4.35 -8.64 -11.62
C LEU A 182 -5.55 -9.32 -10.94
N SER A 183 -5.32 -10.28 -10.04
CA SER A 183 -6.43 -10.92 -9.33
C SER A 183 -7.18 -9.87 -8.49
N PRO A 184 -8.53 -9.91 -8.43
CA PRO A 184 -9.29 -8.89 -7.69
C PRO A 184 -8.88 -8.78 -6.23
N ARG A 185 -8.60 -9.91 -5.58
CA ARG A 185 -8.10 -9.93 -4.19
C ARG A 185 -6.78 -9.19 -4.06
N THR A 186 -5.80 -9.46 -4.93
CA THR A 186 -4.51 -8.77 -4.87
C THR A 186 -4.66 -7.27 -5.14
N LEU A 187 -5.55 -6.86 -6.06
CA LEU A 187 -5.83 -5.45 -6.31
C LEU A 187 -6.45 -4.75 -5.09
N GLN A 188 -7.40 -5.39 -4.41
CA GLN A 188 -7.99 -4.89 -3.17
C GLN A 188 -6.93 -4.74 -2.06
N LEU A 189 -6.13 -5.78 -1.82
CA LEU A 189 -5.08 -5.74 -0.81
C LEU A 189 -3.98 -4.72 -1.17
N LYS A 190 -3.68 -4.52 -2.46
CA LYS A 190 -2.74 -3.50 -2.92
C LYS A 190 -3.24 -2.08 -2.64
N ALA A 191 -4.55 -1.83 -2.74
CA ALA A 191 -5.12 -0.55 -2.36
C ALA A 191 -4.92 -0.28 -0.85
N MET A 192 -5.16 -1.30 -0.01
CA MET A 192 -4.89 -1.23 1.43
C MET A 192 -3.39 -1.05 1.72
N ALA A 193 -2.52 -1.71 0.97
CA ALA A 193 -1.07 -1.58 1.10
C ALA A 193 -0.59 -0.16 0.80
N LYS A 194 -1.18 0.52 -0.19
CA LYS A 194 -0.90 1.93 -0.48
C LYS A 194 -1.39 2.87 0.64
N ALA A 195 -2.55 2.58 1.23
CA ALA A 195 -3.02 3.34 2.38
C ALA A 195 -2.12 3.14 3.61
N LEU A 196 -1.70 1.91 3.87
CA LEU A 196 -0.77 1.59 4.95
C LEU A 196 0.61 2.23 4.74
N GLN A 197 1.09 2.27 3.50
CA GLN A 197 2.33 2.96 3.13
C GLN A 197 2.28 4.45 3.50
N ARG A 198 1.15 5.12 3.25
CA ARG A 198 0.97 6.52 3.65
C ARG A 198 0.98 6.66 5.17
N ASN A 199 0.23 5.81 5.86
CA ASN A 199 0.15 5.85 7.32
C ASN A 199 1.52 5.64 7.98
N VAL A 200 2.37 4.75 7.46
CA VAL A 200 3.71 4.54 8.03
C VAL A 200 4.63 5.74 7.77
N VAL A 201 4.53 6.35 6.57
CA VAL A 201 5.28 7.57 6.22
C VAL A 201 4.86 8.72 7.14
N ASP A 202 3.55 8.90 7.33
CA ASP A 202 2.99 9.93 8.21
C ASP A 202 3.39 9.70 9.67
N ALA A 203 3.33 8.45 10.14
CA ALA A 203 3.76 8.08 11.49
C ALA A 203 5.26 8.35 11.71
N ARG A 204 6.10 8.05 10.70
CA ARG A 204 7.54 8.29 10.75
C ARG A 204 7.89 9.78 10.67
N ALA A 205 7.12 10.55 9.93
CA ALA A 205 7.27 12.00 9.80
C ALA A 205 6.60 12.80 10.93
N ALA A 206 5.91 12.14 11.87
CA ALA A 206 5.21 12.79 12.96
C ALA A 206 6.19 13.54 13.90
N VAL A 207 5.74 14.67 14.44
CA VAL A 207 6.52 15.50 15.39
C VAL A 207 6.90 14.72 16.64
N LYS A 208 6.04 13.80 17.08
CA LYS A 208 6.24 12.93 18.25
C LYS A 208 6.84 11.59 17.81
N PRO A 209 8.11 11.31 18.15
CA PRO A 209 8.77 10.05 17.77
C PRO A 209 8.03 8.80 18.27
N GLU A 210 7.28 8.91 19.37
CA GLU A 210 6.50 7.81 19.95
C GLU A 210 5.41 7.31 18.99
N THR A 211 4.89 8.17 18.12
CA THR A 211 3.84 7.83 17.14
C THR A 211 4.29 6.69 16.23
N TYR A 212 5.53 6.77 15.74
CA TYR A 212 6.10 5.73 14.90
C TYR A 212 6.33 4.43 15.67
N GLN A 213 6.80 4.53 16.92
CA GLN A 213 7.03 3.35 17.74
C GLN A 213 5.72 2.63 18.09
N ILE A 214 4.65 3.38 18.39
CA ILE A 214 3.30 2.83 18.60
C ILE A 214 2.83 2.12 17.34
N PHE A 215 2.94 2.77 16.17
CA PHE A 215 2.59 2.16 14.89
C PHE A 215 3.32 0.82 14.65
N LEU A 216 4.64 0.77 14.90
CA LEU A 216 5.41 -0.47 14.77
C LEU A 216 4.96 -1.55 15.76
N ASN A 217 4.59 -1.17 16.99
CA ASN A 217 4.10 -2.13 17.99
C ASN A 217 2.73 -2.69 17.58
N ASP A 218 1.82 -1.84 17.13
CA ASP A 218 0.51 -2.26 16.62
C ASP A 218 0.66 -3.23 15.44
N LEU A 219 1.60 -2.94 14.53
CA LEU A 219 1.92 -3.84 13.42
C LEU A 219 2.45 -5.18 13.92
N ARG A 220 3.38 -5.19 14.90
CA ARG A 220 3.90 -6.42 15.49
C ARG A 220 2.81 -7.26 16.14
N ASP A 221 1.86 -6.62 16.81
CA ASP A 221 0.76 -7.32 17.47
C ASP A 221 -0.22 -7.91 16.44
N CYS A 222 -0.46 -7.20 15.34
CA CYS A 222 -1.18 -7.77 14.19
C CYS A 222 -0.46 -9.01 13.59
N PHE A 223 0.89 -9.05 13.57
CA PHE A 223 1.62 -10.23 13.10
C PHE A 223 1.50 -11.43 14.05
N LYS A 224 1.32 -11.19 15.35
CA LYS A 224 1.12 -12.25 16.35
C LYS A 224 -0.32 -12.79 16.33
N ALA A 225 -1.29 -11.93 16.00
CA ALA A 225 -2.71 -12.26 15.96
C ALA A 225 -3.06 -13.31 14.87
N PRO A 226 -3.66 -14.46 15.24
CA PRO A 226 -4.01 -15.53 14.28
C PRO A 226 -4.92 -15.06 13.13
N GLU A 227 -5.90 -14.20 13.44
CA GLU A 227 -6.93 -13.67 12.53
C GLU A 227 -6.42 -12.63 11.54
N SER A 228 -5.24 -12.05 11.78
CA SER A 228 -4.67 -10.95 10.99
C SER A 228 -3.95 -11.42 9.72
N LYS A 229 -4.51 -12.40 9.01
CA LYS A 229 -3.92 -12.93 7.76
C LYS A 229 -3.83 -11.85 6.69
N ASP A 230 -4.92 -11.10 6.49
CA ASP A 230 -4.98 -10.05 5.48
C ASP A 230 -4.00 -8.91 5.78
N VAL A 231 -3.83 -8.53 7.04
CA VAL A 231 -2.85 -7.51 7.45
C VAL A 231 -1.42 -7.93 7.07
N ARG A 232 -1.07 -9.20 7.31
CA ARG A 232 0.25 -9.74 6.92
C ARG A 232 0.46 -9.67 5.41
N GLU A 233 -0.53 -10.11 4.62
CA GLU A 233 -0.46 -10.00 3.14
C GLU A 233 -0.35 -8.54 2.69
N VAL A 234 -1.11 -7.61 3.29
CA VAL A 234 -1.05 -6.18 2.99
C VAL A 234 0.34 -5.61 3.25
N VAL A 235 0.96 -5.94 4.38
CA VAL A 235 2.32 -5.49 4.73
C VAL A 235 3.35 -6.05 3.76
N LEU A 236 3.25 -7.34 3.38
CA LEU A 236 4.15 -7.90 2.39
C LEU A 236 3.98 -7.23 1.02
N LEU A 237 2.74 -7.03 0.56
CA LEU A 237 2.46 -6.32 -0.69
C LEU A 237 2.99 -4.90 -0.68
N MET A 238 2.87 -4.21 0.45
CA MET A 238 3.45 -2.88 0.64
C MET A 238 4.97 -2.91 0.45
N LEU A 239 5.65 -3.88 1.02
CA LEU A 239 7.11 -4.00 0.93
C LEU A 239 7.59 -4.40 -0.47
N VAL A 240 6.90 -5.31 -1.16
CA VAL A 240 7.41 -5.92 -2.41
C VAL A 240 6.78 -5.38 -3.70
N MET A 241 5.63 -4.68 -3.62
CA MET A 241 4.89 -4.19 -4.80
C MET A 241 4.59 -2.69 -4.80
N CYS A 242 4.70 -1.99 -3.67
CA CYS A 242 4.60 -0.53 -3.68
C CYS A 242 5.94 0.09 -4.06
N GLU A 243 5.88 1.25 -4.70
CA GLU A 243 7.06 2.04 -5.03
C GLU A 243 7.54 2.73 -3.77
N TRP A 244 8.81 2.52 -3.43
CA TRP A 244 9.51 3.23 -2.36
C TRP A 244 10.48 4.24 -2.98
N PRO A 245 10.74 5.39 -2.33
CA PRO A 245 11.76 6.33 -2.78
C PRO A 245 13.10 5.60 -2.94
N GLN A 246 13.79 5.80 -4.08
CA GLN A 246 15.12 5.19 -4.30
C GLN A 246 16.16 5.72 -3.31
N GLU A 247 16.06 7.01 -2.98
CA GLU A 247 16.82 7.63 -1.91
C GLU A 247 15.84 7.98 -0.79
N GLU A 248 15.99 7.31 0.37
CA GLU A 248 15.19 7.62 1.54
C GLU A 248 15.55 9.02 2.05
N PRO A 249 14.58 9.96 2.13
CA PRO A 249 14.80 11.23 2.81
C PRO A 249 15.33 11.00 4.23
N PRO A 250 16.16 11.90 4.80
CA PRO A 250 16.72 11.73 6.14
C PRO A 250 15.68 11.39 7.21
N GLN A 251 14.45 11.89 7.08
CA GLN A 251 13.34 11.68 8.00
C GLN A 251 12.75 10.27 7.91
N LEU A 252 12.82 9.62 6.75
CA LEU A 252 12.30 8.26 6.51
C LEU A 252 13.39 7.19 6.63
N ARG A 253 14.64 7.59 6.89
CA ARG A 253 15.79 6.70 6.94
C ARG A 253 15.54 5.50 7.84
N GLY A 254 15.72 4.30 7.30
CA GLY A 254 15.60 3.03 8.04
C GLY A 254 14.17 2.53 8.22
N MET A 255 13.16 3.25 7.72
CA MET A 255 11.76 2.85 7.83
C MET A 255 11.48 1.53 7.10
N ASN A 256 12.04 1.33 5.91
CA ASN A 256 11.89 0.07 5.19
C ASN A 256 12.55 -1.10 5.95
N GLU A 257 13.73 -0.88 6.53
CA GLU A 257 14.40 -1.92 7.34
C GLU A 257 13.61 -2.24 8.62
N ASP A 258 13.03 -1.25 9.30
CA ASP A 258 12.18 -1.47 10.46
C ASP A 258 10.96 -2.35 10.12
N LEU A 259 10.30 -2.08 8.99
CA LEU A 259 9.15 -2.85 8.52
C LEU A 259 9.56 -4.26 8.06
N MET A 260 10.66 -4.36 7.30
CA MET A 260 11.21 -5.64 6.85
C MET A 260 11.64 -6.49 8.04
N LYS A 261 12.18 -5.88 9.11
CA LYS A 261 12.55 -6.54 10.35
C LYS A 261 11.36 -7.22 11.01
N ILE A 262 10.18 -6.59 11.05
CA ILE A 262 8.97 -7.22 11.61
C ILE A 262 8.60 -8.50 10.83
N VAL A 263 8.62 -8.42 9.49
CA VAL A 263 8.33 -9.59 8.65
C VAL A 263 9.39 -10.67 8.84
N ARG A 264 10.67 -10.29 8.83
CA ARG A 264 11.83 -11.18 9.00
C ARG A 264 11.77 -11.90 10.34
N GLU A 265 11.61 -11.19 11.45
CA GLU A 265 11.50 -11.80 12.79
C GLU A 265 10.34 -12.79 12.86
N TRP A 266 9.20 -12.44 12.25
CA TRP A 266 8.04 -13.31 12.23
C TRP A 266 8.27 -14.59 11.43
N VAL A 267 8.76 -14.52 10.19
CA VAL A 267 8.99 -15.74 9.38
C VAL A 267 10.17 -16.56 9.90
N MET A 268 11.24 -15.94 10.37
CA MET A 268 12.44 -16.63 10.87
C MET A 268 12.17 -17.35 12.19
N CYS A 269 11.28 -16.82 13.04
CA CYS A 269 10.86 -17.49 14.27
C CYS A 269 10.13 -18.82 14.00
N LYS A 270 9.35 -18.92 12.92
CA LYS A 270 8.71 -20.18 12.48
C LYS A 270 8.69 -20.24 10.94
N PRO A 271 9.70 -20.83 10.28
CA PRO A 271 9.83 -20.83 8.82
C PRO A 271 8.62 -21.39 8.06
N ILE A 272 7.86 -22.31 8.67
CA ILE A 272 6.59 -22.80 8.11
C ILE A 272 5.60 -21.66 7.75
N ARG A 273 5.76 -20.48 8.34
CA ARG A 273 4.95 -19.29 8.04
C ARG A 273 5.05 -18.82 6.59
N PHE A 274 6.13 -19.13 5.86
CA PHE A 274 6.21 -18.83 4.41
C PHE A 274 5.08 -19.50 3.61
N TRP A 275 4.58 -20.64 4.08
CA TRP A 275 3.47 -21.37 3.45
C TRP A 275 2.10 -20.69 3.65
N THR A 276 2.00 -19.71 4.55
CA THR A 276 0.77 -18.92 4.72
C THR A 276 0.56 -17.94 3.57
N PHE A 277 1.62 -17.65 2.80
CA PHE A 277 1.59 -16.79 1.63
C PHE A 277 1.48 -17.61 0.34
N GLN A 278 0.87 -17.00 -0.67
CA GLN A 278 0.86 -17.53 -2.03
C GLN A 278 2.30 -17.66 -2.57
N PRO A 279 2.59 -18.66 -3.43
CA PRO A 279 3.94 -18.94 -3.94
C PRO A 279 4.69 -17.70 -4.46
N TRP A 280 4.01 -16.86 -5.23
CA TRP A 280 4.60 -15.65 -5.83
C TRP A 280 4.96 -14.59 -4.79
N LEU A 281 4.16 -14.42 -3.74
CA LEU A 281 4.42 -13.43 -2.69
C LEU A 281 5.59 -13.87 -1.81
N ALA A 282 5.68 -15.17 -1.52
CA ALA A 282 6.83 -15.75 -0.82
C ALA A 282 8.12 -15.59 -1.65
N ALA A 283 8.06 -15.83 -2.97
CA ALA A 283 9.19 -15.63 -3.88
C ALA A 283 9.66 -14.15 -3.92
N LEU A 284 8.73 -13.19 -3.99
CA LEU A 284 9.07 -11.77 -3.95
C LEU A 284 9.64 -11.32 -2.59
N LEU A 285 9.22 -11.94 -1.49
CA LEU A 285 9.76 -11.67 -0.16
C LEU A 285 11.21 -12.16 -0.05
N VAL A 286 11.52 -13.37 -0.49
CA VAL A 286 12.90 -13.89 -0.40
C VAL A 286 13.87 -13.17 -1.32
N ARG A 287 13.40 -12.57 -2.41
CA ARG A 287 14.20 -11.66 -3.24
C ARG A 287 14.78 -10.49 -2.44
N GLN A 288 14.11 -10.05 -1.36
CA GLN A 288 14.55 -8.90 -0.56
C GLN A 288 15.77 -9.19 0.32
N SER A 289 16.07 -10.47 0.63
CA SER A 289 17.19 -10.81 1.51
C SER A 289 17.64 -12.26 1.32
N GLU A 290 18.94 -12.47 1.15
CA GLU A 290 19.55 -13.80 1.06
C GLU A 290 19.31 -14.66 2.32
N SER A 291 19.22 -14.02 3.49
CA SER A 291 18.89 -14.71 4.75
C SER A 291 17.49 -15.34 4.72
N LEU A 292 16.51 -14.59 4.21
CA LEU A 292 15.14 -15.08 4.01
C LEU A 292 15.10 -16.19 2.96
N ALA A 293 15.85 -16.03 1.86
CA ALA A 293 15.96 -17.04 0.82
C ALA A 293 16.51 -18.36 1.36
N SER A 294 17.62 -18.31 2.09
CA SER A 294 18.27 -19.49 2.66
C SER A 294 17.33 -20.24 3.61
N THR A 295 16.65 -19.52 4.51
CA THR A 295 15.70 -20.14 5.44
C THR A 295 14.46 -20.68 4.73
N TYR A 296 13.91 -19.95 3.76
CA TYR A 296 12.73 -20.42 3.04
C TYR A 296 13.06 -21.66 2.20
N ILE A 297 14.15 -21.65 1.45
CA ILE A 297 14.58 -22.78 0.61
C ILE A 297 14.87 -24.00 1.49
N SER A 298 15.58 -23.83 2.61
CA SER A 298 15.82 -24.93 3.54
C SER A 298 14.50 -25.55 4.04
N ASN A 299 13.56 -24.71 4.49
CA ASN A 299 12.25 -25.21 4.95
C ASN A 299 11.40 -25.80 3.82
N LEU A 300 11.49 -25.26 2.61
CA LEU A 300 10.78 -25.75 1.43
C LEU A 300 11.21 -27.18 1.09
N PHE A 301 12.49 -27.50 1.18
CA PHE A 301 13.00 -28.85 0.91
C PHE A 301 12.82 -29.81 2.09
N GLU A 302 12.78 -29.31 3.33
CA GLU A 302 12.51 -30.13 4.52
C GLU A 302 11.03 -30.49 4.66
N THR A 303 10.14 -29.51 4.47
CA THR A 303 8.69 -29.67 4.73
C THR A 303 7.86 -29.80 3.46
N GLY A 304 8.31 -29.24 2.33
CA GLY A 304 7.51 -29.17 1.12
C GLY A 304 7.23 -30.51 0.46
N LEU A 305 8.01 -31.55 0.78
CA LEU A 305 7.78 -32.92 0.30
C LEU A 305 6.77 -33.70 1.17
N LEU A 306 6.28 -33.10 2.26
CA LEU A 306 5.31 -33.72 3.17
C LEU A 306 3.89 -33.22 2.85
N ARG A 307 2.87 -34.06 3.11
CA ARG A 307 1.48 -33.61 3.04
C ARG A 307 1.18 -32.57 4.13
N PRO A 308 0.34 -31.56 3.87
CA PRO A 308 -0.41 -31.29 2.63
C PRO A 308 0.37 -30.49 1.56
N TRP A 309 1.62 -30.14 1.84
CA TRP A 309 2.43 -29.16 1.10
C TRP A 309 3.03 -29.67 -0.21
N GLU A 310 3.16 -30.99 -0.33
CA GLU A 310 3.65 -31.74 -1.49
C GLU A 310 3.15 -31.19 -2.84
N ARG A 311 1.87 -30.83 -2.91
CA ARG A 311 1.22 -30.36 -4.14
C ARG A 311 1.74 -29.01 -4.65
N GLU A 312 2.23 -28.16 -3.75
CA GLU A 312 2.74 -26.82 -4.09
C GLU A 312 4.26 -26.79 -4.19
N PHE A 313 4.97 -27.88 -3.89
CA PHE A 313 6.43 -27.90 -3.83
C PHE A 313 7.07 -27.46 -5.16
N ALA A 314 6.73 -28.13 -6.26
CA ALA A 314 7.27 -27.83 -7.57
C ALA A 314 6.91 -26.40 -8.03
N GLU A 315 5.66 -25.98 -7.78
CA GLU A 315 5.19 -24.63 -8.10
C GLU A 315 5.98 -23.57 -7.35
N ARG A 316 6.24 -23.76 -6.05
CA ARG A 316 7.01 -22.81 -5.22
C ARG A 316 8.45 -22.73 -5.67
N VAL A 317 9.11 -23.85 -5.95
CA VAL A 317 10.49 -23.88 -6.48
C VAL A 317 10.56 -23.13 -7.82
N ALA A 318 9.67 -23.44 -8.76
CA ALA A 318 9.63 -22.78 -10.05
C ALA A 318 9.31 -21.29 -9.95
N THR A 319 8.44 -20.90 -9.02
CA THR A 319 8.11 -19.49 -8.79
C THR A 319 9.29 -18.70 -8.20
N ILE A 320 10.11 -19.34 -7.36
CA ILE A 320 11.38 -18.75 -6.88
C ILE A 320 12.33 -18.54 -8.06
N VAL A 321 12.54 -19.55 -8.92
CA VAL A 321 13.39 -19.42 -10.13
C VAL A 321 12.92 -18.26 -11.01
N LEU A 322 11.60 -18.11 -11.18
CA LEU A 322 11.04 -17.08 -12.04
C LEU A 322 11.18 -15.65 -11.50
N HIS A 323 11.26 -15.47 -10.17
CA HIS A 323 11.09 -14.16 -9.55
C HIS A 323 12.23 -13.70 -8.62
N ALA A 324 13.11 -14.59 -8.18
CA ALA A 324 14.19 -14.29 -7.26
C ALA A 324 15.56 -14.56 -7.91
N GLU A 325 16.03 -13.61 -8.72
CA GLU A 325 17.29 -13.74 -9.47
C GLU A 325 18.53 -13.89 -8.55
N ASN A 326 18.48 -13.30 -7.35
CA ASN A 326 19.58 -13.30 -6.39
C ASN A 326 19.68 -14.56 -5.52
N VAL A 327 18.87 -15.60 -5.76
CA VAL A 327 18.85 -16.82 -4.91
C VAL A 327 19.26 -18.09 -5.67
N GLU A 328 19.75 -17.94 -6.90
CA GLU A 328 20.10 -19.06 -7.77
C GLU A 328 21.16 -19.99 -7.16
N HIS A 329 22.18 -19.45 -6.49
CA HIS A 329 23.23 -20.25 -5.84
C HIS A 329 22.69 -21.09 -4.69
N VAL A 330 21.83 -20.51 -3.85
CA VAL A 330 21.18 -21.21 -2.73
C VAL A 330 20.27 -22.31 -3.25
N LEU A 331 19.47 -22.00 -4.28
CA LEU A 331 18.49 -22.94 -4.82
C LEU A 331 19.17 -24.10 -5.56
N LYS A 332 20.22 -23.83 -6.35
CA LYS A 332 21.02 -24.88 -7.01
C LYS A 332 21.63 -25.86 -6.01
N ALA A 333 22.16 -25.36 -4.89
CA ALA A 333 22.74 -26.19 -3.84
C ALA A 333 21.70 -27.07 -3.11
N ALA A 334 20.45 -26.61 -3.03
CA ALA A 334 19.35 -27.42 -2.48
C ALA A 334 18.85 -28.46 -3.50
N LEU A 335 18.67 -28.06 -4.76
CA LEU A 335 18.23 -28.94 -5.84
C LEU A 335 19.19 -30.09 -6.10
N SER A 336 20.51 -29.86 -6.02
CA SER A 336 21.52 -30.91 -6.22
C SER A 336 21.51 -32.01 -5.16
N LYS A 337 20.94 -31.73 -3.98
CA LYS A 337 20.78 -32.70 -2.88
C LYS A 337 19.49 -33.51 -2.99
N LEU A 338 18.58 -33.12 -3.89
CA LEU A 338 17.32 -33.83 -4.08
C LEU A 338 17.57 -35.17 -4.78
N ASP A 339 16.94 -36.23 -4.31
CA ASP A 339 17.03 -37.55 -4.92
C ASP A 339 16.65 -37.51 -6.42
N PRO A 340 17.39 -38.22 -7.31
CA PRO A 340 17.10 -38.21 -8.75
C PRO A 340 15.66 -38.59 -9.10
N HIS A 341 15.04 -39.54 -8.39
CA HIS A 341 13.64 -39.89 -8.61
C HIS A 341 12.72 -38.71 -8.31
N MET A 342 12.97 -37.98 -7.23
CA MET A 342 12.20 -36.78 -6.87
C MET A 342 12.42 -35.65 -7.89
N GLN A 343 13.63 -35.50 -8.44
CA GLN A 343 13.88 -34.57 -9.53
C GLN A 343 13.05 -34.90 -10.78
N HIS A 344 12.91 -36.19 -11.11
CA HIS A 344 12.04 -36.63 -12.20
C HIS A 344 10.57 -36.34 -11.91
N VAL A 345 10.07 -36.74 -10.73
CA VAL A 345 8.65 -36.61 -10.35
C VAL A 345 8.19 -35.14 -10.32
N TYR A 346 8.98 -34.24 -9.73
CA TYR A 346 8.56 -32.85 -9.52
C TYR A 346 8.95 -31.90 -10.66
N PHE A 347 10.03 -32.21 -11.39
CA PHE A 347 10.60 -31.29 -12.38
C PHE A 347 10.69 -31.88 -13.78
N ASN A 348 10.27 -33.12 -14.03
CA ASN A 348 10.41 -33.79 -15.33
C ASN A 348 11.87 -33.84 -15.84
N VAL A 349 12.83 -33.98 -14.91
CA VAL A 349 14.24 -34.20 -15.27
C VAL A 349 14.40 -35.59 -15.86
N ASN A 350 14.97 -35.69 -17.06
CA ASN A 350 15.35 -36.98 -17.63
C ASN A 350 16.55 -37.54 -16.86
N VAL A 351 16.28 -38.34 -15.84
CA VAL A 351 17.29 -39.19 -15.23
C VAL A 351 17.54 -40.28 -16.24
N GLY A 352 18.69 -40.25 -16.92
CA GLY A 352 19.05 -41.31 -17.84
C GLY A 352 18.85 -42.66 -17.16
N LEU A 353 18.04 -43.54 -17.77
CA LEU A 353 18.01 -44.96 -17.47
C LEU A 353 19.35 -45.58 -17.88
N THR A 354 20.45 -45.15 -17.26
CA THR A 354 21.74 -45.82 -17.30
C THR A 354 21.78 -46.75 -16.11
N GLY A 355 21.06 -47.88 -16.20
CA GLY A 355 20.99 -48.88 -15.14
C GLY A 355 20.08 -50.05 -15.47
N SER A 356 20.66 -51.06 -16.13
CA SER A 356 20.22 -52.46 -16.18
C SER A 356 19.04 -52.83 -17.11
N LEU A 357 19.37 -52.97 -18.39
CA LEU A 357 18.99 -54.13 -19.20
C LEU A 357 20.25 -54.59 -19.94
N TYR A 358 21.05 -55.44 -19.29
CA TYR A 358 21.78 -56.60 -19.83
C TYR A 358 22.58 -57.24 -18.70
#